data_AF-A0AAD5WAA8-F1
#
_entry.id   AF-A0AAD5WAA8-F1
#
_cell.length_a   1.000
_cell.length_b   1.000
_cell.length_c   1.000
_cell.angle_alpha   90.00
_cell.angle_beta   90.00
_cell.angle_gamma   90.00
#
_symmetry.space_group_name_H-M   'P 1'
#
loop_
_entity.id
_entity.type
_entity.pdbx_description
1 polymer ?
#
loop_
_entity_poly.entity_id
_entity_poly.type
_entity_poly.pdbx_seq_one_letter_code
_entity_poly.pdbx_strand_id
1 'polypeptide(L)'
;MEISLLYIGFAFLVVSRGIRFLNKFWFRPKRLEHALRTQGLDGTPYRFPFGDAKQAVELSKAALVKPIPLSHDIVPRKISFTWYGQEPIVILNDPESVRYLLTKQHNIVLKPKPDDAAKILETAHVTCILYMLCCDELISKWDKLIDSKEFSELDVLPEFKSFTGDVISRTAFGSSFEEGRRIFELQQELVQLVVEASMNSYIPFYE
;
A
#
# COMPACT_ATOMS: atom_id res chain seq x y z
N MET A 1 42.20 19.53 30.02
CA MET A 1 41.87 18.09 30.07
C MET A 1 40.37 17.81 29.88
N GLU A 2 39.47 18.69 30.33
CA GLU A 2 38.02 18.46 30.19
C GLU A 2 37.51 18.56 28.74
N ILE A 3 37.97 19.55 27.98
CA ILE A 3 37.59 19.73 26.56
C ILE A 3 37.97 18.49 25.73
N SER A 4 39.14 17.91 25.95
CA SER A 4 39.58 16.69 25.25
C SER A 4 38.70 15.46 25.50
N LEU A 5 38.11 15.33 26.70
CA LEU A 5 37.21 14.21 27.02
C LEU A 5 35.86 14.34 26.31
N LEU A 6 35.33 15.57 26.19
CA LEU A 6 34.10 15.84 25.43
C LEU A 6 34.26 15.51 23.95
N TYR A 7 35.41 15.84 23.35
CA TYR A 7 35.72 15.49 21.96
C TYR A 7 35.77 13.98 21.73
N ILE A 8 36.40 13.22 22.63
CA ILE A 8 36.47 11.76 22.55
C ILE A 8 35.08 11.14 22.67
N GLY A 9 34.25 11.62 23.61
CA GLY A 9 32.87 11.17 23.78
C GLY A 9 32.00 11.45 22.55
N PHE A 10 32.13 12.65 21.97
CA PHE A 10 31.44 13.01 20.73
C PHE A 10 31.90 12.15 19.55
N ALA A 11 33.21 11.93 19.39
CA ALA A 11 33.75 11.06 18.33
C ALA A 11 33.22 9.62 18.45
N PHE A 12 33.18 9.07 19.67
CA PHE A 12 32.59 7.74 19.91
C PHE A 12 31.10 7.69 19.55
N LEU A 13 30.32 8.73 19.86
CA LEU A 13 28.92 8.82 19.47
C LEU A 13 28.75 8.87 17.96
N VAL A 14 29.58 9.65 17.25
CA VAL A 14 29.54 9.74 15.78
C VAL A 14 29.90 8.39 15.15
N VAL A 15 30.99 7.75 15.59
CA VAL A 15 31.41 6.44 15.07
C VAL A 15 30.37 5.37 15.37
N SER A 16 29.82 5.31 16.59
CA SER A 16 28.79 4.32 16.94
C SER A 16 27.48 4.53 16.18
N ARG A 17 27.12 5.78 15.84
CA ARG A 17 25.98 6.09 14.96
C ARG A 17 26.28 5.69 13.52
N GLY A 18 27.49 5.95 13.02
CA GLY A 18 27.95 5.54 11.70
C GLY A 18 27.97 4.03 11.49
N ILE A 19 28.49 3.26 12.46
CA ILE A 19 28.48 1.78 12.42
C ILE A 19 27.05 1.24 12.41
N ARG A 20 26.17 1.79 13.25
CA ARG A 20 24.75 1.41 13.25
C ARG A 20 24.06 1.71 11.92
N PHE A 21 24.38 2.86 11.32
CA PHE A 21 23.89 3.23 10.00
C PHE A 21 24.37 2.23 8.94
N LEU A 22 25.68 1.98 8.87
CA LEU A 22 26.26 1.06 7.89
C LEU A 22 25.74 -0.37 8.05
N ASN A 23 25.55 -0.82 9.29
CA ASN A 23 24.94 -2.11 9.57
C ASN A 23 23.47 -2.16 9.13
N LYS A 24 22.70 -1.12 9.42
CA LYS A 24 21.27 -1.04 9.09
C LYS A 24 21.02 -0.99 7.58
N PHE A 25 21.78 -0.17 6.86
CA PHE A 25 21.55 0.12 5.45
C PHE A 25 22.42 -0.72 4.49
N TRP A 26 23.51 -1.34 4.93
CA TRP A 26 24.42 -2.07 4.04
C TRP A 26 24.62 -3.53 4.45
N PHE A 27 25.10 -3.79 5.68
CA PHE A 27 25.44 -5.16 6.08
C PHE A 27 24.21 -6.05 6.30
N ARG A 28 23.16 -5.53 6.96
CA ARG A 28 21.93 -6.29 7.20
C ARG A 28 21.22 -6.68 5.89
N PRO A 29 20.97 -5.75 4.93
CA PRO A 29 20.38 -6.12 3.65
C PRO A 29 21.20 -7.18 2.90
N LYS A 30 22.53 -7.04 2.81
CA LYS A 30 23.37 -8.06 2.14
C LYS A 30 23.31 -9.43 2.81
N ARG A 31 23.26 -9.48 4.16
CA ARG A 31 23.12 -10.75 4.90
C ARG A 31 21.76 -11.40 4.63
N LEU A 32 20.69 -10.60 4.61
CA LEU A 32 19.34 -11.08 4.30
C LEU A 32 19.25 -11.58 2.85
N GLU A 33 19.82 -10.84 1.90
CA GLU A 33 19.88 -11.27 0.49
C GLU A 33 20.58 -12.63 0.36
N HIS A 34 21.74 -12.79 0.99
CA HIS A 34 22.47 -14.05 0.98
C HIS A 34 21.68 -15.19 1.64
N ALA A 35 21.00 -14.92 2.76
CA ALA A 35 20.15 -15.90 3.44
C ALA A 35 18.95 -16.34 2.57
N LEU A 36 18.35 -15.43 1.82
CA LEU A 36 17.23 -15.77 0.91
C LEU A 36 17.73 -16.57 -0.31
N ARG A 37 18.86 -16.17 -0.90
CA ARG A 37 19.46 -16.90 -2.03
C ARG A 37 19.93 -18.29 -1.63
N THR A 38 20.45 -18.47 -0.43
CA THR A 38 20.83 -19.81 0.10
C THR A 38 19.61 -20.71 0.36
N GLN A 39 18.43 -20.14 0.58
CA GLN A 39 17.15 -20.88 0.61
C GLN A 39 16.62 -21.22 -0.79
N GLY A 40 17.36 -20.90 -1.86
CA GLY A 40 16.95 -21.15 -3.24
C GLY A 40 15.96 -20.13 -3.80
N LEU A 41 15.72 -19.04 -3.07
CA LEU A 41 14.85 -17.97 -3.54
C LEU A 41 15.61 -17.06 -4.51
N ASP A 42 14.97 -16.76 -5.62
CA ASP A 42 15.48 -15.85 -6.64
C ASP A 42 14.85 -14.47 -6.48
N GLY A 43 15.57 -13.42 -6.88
CA GLY A 43 15.10 -12.06 -6.62
C GLY A 43 16.09 -10.97 -7.00
N THR A 44 15.60 -9.74 -6.90
CA THR A 44 16.37 -8.53 -7.20
C THR A 44 17.48 -8.33 -6.16
N PRO A 45 18.67 -7.87 -6.57
CA PRO A 45 19.72 -7.48 -5.63
C PRO A 45 19.33 -6.21 -4.87
N TYR A 46 19.77 -6.07 -3.63
CA TYR A 46 19.45 -4.87 -2.83
C TYR A 46 20.03 -3.59 -3.45
N ARG A 47 19.19 -2.56 -3.61
CA ARG A 47 19.56 -1.22 -4.09
C ARG A 47 19.34 -0.18 -3.00
N PHE A 48 20.42 0.38 -2.45
CA PHE A 48 20.30 1.47 -1.49
C PHE A 48 19.75 2.75 -2.17
N PRO A 49 18.90 3.56 -1.51
CA PRO A 49 18.30 3.33 -0.18
C PRO A 49 16.91 2.67 -0.25
N PHE A 50 16.19 2.80 -1.37
CA PHE A 50 14.76 2.47 -1.49
C PHE A 50 14.46 1.07 -2.04
N GLY A 51 15.49 0.28 -2.35
CA GLY A 51 15.33 -1.01 -2.99
C GLY A 51 14.72 -0.84 -4.38
N ASP A 52 13.63 -1.56 -4.63
CA ASP A 52 12.90 -1.55 -5.90
C ASP A 52 11.71 -0.56 -5.89
N ALA A 53 11.49 0.17 -4.79
CA ALA A 53 10.27 0.93 -4.60
C ALA A 53 10.06 2.03 -5.66
N LYS A 54 11.13 2.73 -6.06
CA LYS A 54 11.07 3.74 -7.13
C LYS A 54 10.63 3.13 -8.47
N GLN A 55 11.23 1.99 -8.82
CA GLN A 55 10.92 1.27 -10.05
C GLN A 55 9.49 0.71 -10.02
N ALA A 56 9.02 0.25 -8.86
CA ALA A 56 7.64 -0.20 -8.66
C ALA A 56 6.62 0.94 -8.85
N VAL A 57 6.92 2.15 -8.35
CA VAL A 57 6.07 3.33 -8.55
C VAL A 57 6.01 3.72 -10.03
N GLU A 58 7.15 3.73 -10.74
CA GLU A 58 7.20 4.03 -12.17
C GLU A 58 6.43 3.00 -13.01
N LEU A 59 6.62 1.71 -12.73
CA LEU A 59 5.90 0.63 -13.40
C LEU A 59 4.39 0.70 -13.12
N SER A 60 4.00 1.01 -11.88
CA SER A 60 2.59 1.19 -11.51
C SER A 60 1.96 2.38 -12.26
N LYS A 61 2.64 3.54 -12.30
CA LYS A 61 2.20 4.70 -13.08
C LYS A 61 2.03 4.35 -14.57
N ALA A 62 3.00 3.63 -15.15
CA ALA A 62 2.94 3.20 -16.54
C ALA A 62 1.84 2.15 -16.81
N ALA A 63 1.57 1.28 -15.83
CA ALA A 63 0.51 0.27 -15.91
C ALA A 63 -0.88 0.90 -15.83
N LEU A 64 -1.08 1.91 -14.98
CA LEU A 64 -2.36 2.61 -14.83
C LEU A 64 -2.77 3.38 -16.11
N VAL A 65 -1.81 3.78 -16.94
CA VAL A 65 -2.08 4.45 -18.23
C VAL A 65 -2.53 3.44 -19.29
N LYS A 66 -2.20 2.16 -19.13
CA LYS A 66 -2.51 1.13 -20.12
C LYS A 66 -3.76 0.35 -19.70
N PRO A 67 -4.71 0.09 -20.62
CA PRO A 67 -5.82 -0.79 -20.30
C PRO A 67 -5.28 -2.20 -19.99
N ILE A 68 -5.84 -2.84 -18.97
CA ILE A 68 -5.46 -4.21 -18.61
C ILE A 68 -5.82 -5.13 -19.78
N PRO A 69 -4.86 -5.88 -20.34
CA PRO A 69 -5.16 -6.80 -21.43
C PRO A 69 -6.07 -7.92 -20.93
N LEU A 70 -7.06 -8.32 -21.74
CA LEU A 70 -7.93 -9.48 -21.48
C LEU A 70 -7.18 -10.81 -21.73
N SER A 71 -5.92 -10.89 -21.35
CA SER A 71 -5.07 -12.07 -21.47
C SER A 71 -5.04 -12.84 -20.16
N HIS A 72 -4.96 -14.17 -20.25
CA HIS A 72 -4.79 -15.05 -19.10
C HIS A 72 -3.31 -15.31 -18.78
N ASP A 73 -2.41 -14.47 -19.29
CA ASP A 73 -0.97 -14.57 -19.02
C ASP A 73 -0.65 -14.06 -17.61
N ILE A 74 -0.88 -14.95 -16.65
CA ILE A 74 -0.58 -14.71 -15.24
C ILE A 74 0.92 -14.93 -15.03
N VAL A 75 1.57 -14.00 -14.33
CA VAL A 75 3.00 -14.05 -13.98
C VAL A 75 3.39 -15.47 -13.52
N PRO A 76 4.52 -16.02 -13.99
CA PRO A 76 4.93 -17.37 -13.63
C PRO A 76 4.90 -17.63 -12.12
N ARG A 77 4.33 -18.77 -11.73
CA ARG A 77 4.23 -19.21 -10.33
C ARG A 77 5.59 -19.64 -9.79
N LYS A 78 6.44 -18.67 -9.48
CA LYS A 78 7.75 -18.85 -8.86
C LYS A 78 7.79 -18.01 -7.59
N ILE A 79 8.31 -18.59 -6.50
CA ILE A 79 8.59 -17.83 -5.28
C ILE A 79 9.81 -16.94 -5.57
N SER A 80 9.64 -15.64 -5.35
CA SER A 80 10.71 -14.66 -5.55
C SER A 80 10.72 -13.63 -4.42
N PHE A 81 11.77 -12.83 -4.33
CA PHE A 81 11.80 -11.70 -3.40
C PHE A 81 12.13 -10.37 -4.11
N THR A 82 11.61 -9.28 -3.56
CA THR A 82 11.87 -7.90 -3.97
C THR A 82 12.20 -7.04 -2.76
N TRP A 83 12.75 -5.84 -2.97
CA TRP A 83 13.13 -4.95 -1.87
C TRP A 83 12.19 -3.76 -1.73
N TYR A 84 11.70 -3.55 -0.50
CA TYR A 84 11.00 -2.33 -0.12
C TYR A 84 11.82 -1.59 0.94
N GLY A 85 12.55 -0.56 0.52
CA GLY A 85 13.57 0.05 1.37
C GLY A 85 14.59 -1.01 1.78
N GLN A 86 14.79 -1.19 3.08
CA GLN A 86 15.77 -2.14 3.66
C GLN A 86 15.20 -3.55 3.89
N GLU A 87 13.91 -3.74 3.64
CA GLU A 87 13.20 -4.97 3.99
C GLU A 87 12.90 -5.79 2.73
N PRO A 88 13.36 -7.05 2.67
CA PRO A 88 13.00 -7.92 1.57
C PRO A 88 11.56 -8.42 1.76
N ILE A 89 10.76 -8.33 0.70
CA ILE A 89 9.41 -8.88 0.63
C ILE A 89 9.46 -10.17 -0.18
N VAL A 90 9.05 -11.28 0.43
CA VAL A 90 8.93 -12.56 -0.26
C VAL A 90 7.54 -12.65 -0.90
N ILE A 91 7.52 -12.84 -2.21
CA ILE A 91 6.33 -12.98 -3.03
C ILE A 91 6.06 -14.47 -3.22
N LEU A 92 4.95 -14.93 -2.65
CA LEU A 92 4.49 -16.32 -2.72
C LEU A 92 3.47 -16.43 -3.84
N ASN A 93 3.85 -17.08 -4.93
CA ASN A 93 2.99 -17.28 -6.09
C ASN A 93 2.49 -18.73 -6.21
N ASP A 94 2.83 -19.60 -5.25
CA ASP A 94 2.37 -20.98 -5.21
C ASP A 94 1.12 -21.12 -4.32
N PRO A 95 0.05 -21.76 -4.82
CA PRO A 95 -1.24 -21.81 -4.12
C PRO A 95 -1.18 -22.60 -2.80
N GLU A 96 -0.27 -23.57 -2.68
CA GLU A 96 -0.11 -24.37 -1.46
C GLU A 96 0.50 -23.57 -0.31
N SER A 97 1.56 -22.79 -0.55
CA SER A 97 2.14 -21.92 0.47
C SER A 97 1.20 -20.78 0.84
N VAL A 98 0.49 -20.20 -0.13
CA VAL A 98 -0.55 -19.20 0.14
C VAL A 98 -1.65 -19.79 1.02
N ARG A 99 -2.19 -20.96 0.67
CA ARG A 99 -3.20 -21.67 1.47
C ARG A 99 -2.68 -21.99 2.87
N TYR A 100 -1.45 -22.49 2.97
CA TYR A 100 -0.81 -22.81 4.24
C TYR A 100 -0.71 -21.59 5.15
N LEU A 101 -0.20 -20.47 4.65
CA LEU A 101 -0.07 -19.23 5.41
C LEU A 101 -1.41 -18.66 5.84
N LEU A 102 -2.40 -18.64 4.94
CA LEU A 102 -3.73 -18.12 5.27
C LEU A 102 -4.46 -19.01 6.28
N THR A 103 -4.19 -20.32 6.29
CA THR A 103 -4.90 -21.29 7.15
C THR A 103 -4.26 -21.45 8.54
N LYS A 104 -2.93 -21.55 8.63
CA LYS A 104 -2.23 -21.75 9.92
C LYS A 104 -2.03 -20.46 10.73
N GLN A 105 -2.20 -19.33 10.05
CA GLN A 105 -1.59 -18.02 10.28
C GLN A 105 -2.23 -16.92 11.13
N HIS A 106 -3.04 -17.15 12.17
CA HIS A 106 -3.75 -16.02 12.84
C HIS A 106 -2.82 -14.90 13.38
N ASN A 107 -1.50 -15.17 13.56
CA ASN A 107 -0.52 -14.24 14.14
C ASN A 107 0.69 -13.86 13.24
N ILE A 108 0.81 -14.34 11.99
CA ILE A 108 1.98 -14.01 11.10
C ILE A 108 1.60 -13.14 9.91
N VAL A 109 0.37 -13.25 9.41
CA VAL A 109 -0.15 -12.17 8.58
C VAL A 109 -0.32 -10.98 9.52
N LEU A 110 0.46 -9.91 9.32
CA LEU A 110 0.08 -8.59 9.80
C LEU A 110 -1.24 -8.24 9.10
N LYS A 111 -2.35 -8.81 9.57
CA LYS A 111 -3.62 -8.11 9.44
C LYS A 111 -3.32 -6.75 10.09
N PRO A 112 -3.68 -5.62 9.45
CA PRO A 112 -3.75 -4.39 10.22
C PRO A 112 -4.46 -4.76 11.52
N LYS A 113 -3.86 -4.41 12.67
CA LYS A 113 -4.52 -4.65 13.96
C LYS A 113 -5.97 -4.22 13.76
N PRO A 114 -6.96 -5.00 14.19
CA PRO A 114 -8.34 -4.58 14.10
C PRO A 114 -8.48 -3.32 14.95
N ASP A 115 -8.16 -2.18 14.35
CA ASP A 115 -8.57 -0.87 14.79
C ASP A 115 -10.10 -0.85 14.67
N ASP A 116 -10.74 0.19 15.17
CA ASP A 116 -12.20 0.33 15.22
C ASP A 116 -12.91 0.04 13.87
N ALA A 117 -12.18 0.09 12.74
CA ALA A 117 -12.59 -0.37 11.41
C ALA A 117 -13.04 -1.84 11.30
N ALA A 118 -12.43 -2.78 12.05
CA ALA A 118 -12.88 -4.18 12.03
C ALA A 118 -14.20 -4.37 12.79
N LYS A 119 -14.43 -3.53 13.81
CA LYS A 119 -15.69 -3.44 14.55
C LYS A 119 -16.83 -2.94 13.64
N ILE A 120 -16.53 -2.06 12.70
CA ILE A 120 -17.48 -1.59 11.67
C ILE A 120 -17.93 -2.77 10.77
N LEU A 121 -17.04 -3.72 10.50
CA LEU A 121 -17.30 -4.86 9.62
C LEU A 121 -18.12 -5.99 10.29
N GLU A 122 -18.09 -6.11 11.62
CA GLU A 122 -18.93 -7.07 12.37
C GLU A 122 -20.44 -6.73 12.32
N THR A 123 -20.79 -5.50 11.92
CA THR A 123 -22.17 -5.02 11.76
C THR A 123 -22.84 -5.46 10.44
N ALA A 124 -22.62 -6.71 10.01
CA ALA A 124 -23.03 -7.22 8.69
C ALA A 124 -24.51 -6.98 8.35
N HIS A 125 -25.42 -7.03 9.32
CA HIS A 125 -26.85 -6.79 9.09
C HIS A 125 -27.20 -5.32 8.77
N VAL A 126 -26.51 -4.36 9.40
CA VAL A 126 -26.74 -2.92 9.16
C VAL A 126 -26.13 -2.51 7.83
N THR A 127 -25.00 -3.13 7.45
CA THR A 127 -24.35 -2.94 6.15
C THR A 127 -25.26 -3.35 4.99
N CYS A 128 -25.99 -4.46 5.09
CA CYS A 128 -26.92 -4.88 4.04
C CYS A 128 -28.07 -3.88 3.82
N ILE A 129 -28.68 -3.37 4.89
CA ILE A 129 -29.80 -2.41 4.77
C ILE A 129 -29.31 -1.09 4.15
N LEU A 130 -28.19 -0.55 4.65
CA LEU A 130 -27.63 0.69 4.12
C LEU A 130 -27.15 0.54 2.66
N TYR A 131 -26.61 -0.62 2.29
CA TYR A 131 -26.25 -0.92 0.91
C TYR A 131 -27.47 -0.86 -0.03
N MET A 132 -28.58 -1.52 0.34
CA MET A 132 -29.81 -1.51 -0.47
C MET A 132 -30.38 -0.09 -0.62
N LEU A 133 -30.39 0.71 0.46
CA LEU A 133 -30.83 2.10 0.39
C LEU A 133 -29.97 2.96 -0.53
N CYS A 134 -28.64 2.81 -0.46
CA CYS A 134 -27.73 3.51 -1.37
C CYS A 134 -27.92 3.04 -2.83
N CYS A 135 -28.27 1.77 -3.06
CA CYS A 135 -28.56 1.25 -4.40
C CYS A 135 -29.83 1.90 -4.99
N ASP A 136 -30.89 2.01 -4.19
CA ASP A 136 -32.13 2.65 -4.62
C ASP A 136 -31.92 4.14 -4.96
N GLU A 137 -31.10 4.85 -4.18
CA GLU A 137 -30.72 6.24 -4.46
C GLU A 137 -29.91 6.37 -5.75
N LEU A 138 -28.96 5.47 -6.00
CA LEU A 138 -28.16 5.44 -7.22
C LEU A 138 -29.04 5.20 -8.47
N ILE A 139 -29.91 4.19 -8.42
CA ILE A 139 -30.83 3.87 -9.51
C ILE A 139 -31.78 5.04 -9.76
N SER A 140 -32.37 5.61 -8.69
CA SER A 140 -33.25 6.79 -8.80
C SER A 140 -32.54 7.99 -9.43
N LYS A 141 -31.24 8.17 -9.18
CA LYS A 141 -30.43 9.22 -9.81
C LYS A 141 -30.23 8.93 -11.29
N TRP A 142 -29.93 7.69 -11.66
CA TRP A 142 -29.76 7.28 -13.06
C TRP A 142 -31.07 7.37 -13.84
N ASP A 143 -32.20 6.96 -13.26
CA ASP A 143 -33.53 7.09 -13.86
C ASP A 143 -33.83 8.55 -14.22
N LYS A 144 -33.55 9.50 -13.32
CA LYS A 144 -33.70 10.94 -13.59
C LYS A 144 -32.80 11.45 -14.72
N LEU A 145 -31.61 10.87 -14.88
CA LEU A 145 -30.70 11.23 -15.98
C LEU A 145 -31.21 10.68 -17.32
N ILE A 146 -31.81 9.49 -17.30
CA ILE A 146 -32.40 8.83 -18.48
C ILE A 146 -33.73 9.48 -18.88
N ASP A 147 -34.57 9.89 -17.93
CA ASP A 147 -35.83 10.60 -18.21
C ASP A 147 -35.63 11.91 -19.01
N SER A 148 -34.39 12.42 -19.06
CA SER A 148 -34.02 13.59 -19.86
C SER A 148 -33.62 13.27 -21.31
N LYS A 149 -33.33 12.00 -21.67
CA LYS A 149 -32.84 11.57 -22.99
C LYS A 149 -33.21 10.10 -23.31
N GLU A 150 -33.75 9.81 -24.50
CA GLU A 150 -34.09 8.44 -24.97
C GLU A 150 -32.93 7.43 -24.82
N PHE A 151 -31.69 7.89 -24.99
CA PHE A 151 -30.47 7.14 -24.70
C PHE A 151 -29.41 8.10 -24.14
N SER A 152 -28.72 7.67 -23.09
CA SER A 152 -27.54 8.38 -22.57
C SER A 152 -26.40 7.41 -22.30
N GLU A 153 -25.20 7.78 -22.72
CA GLU A 153 -23.97 7.11 -22.32
C GLU A 153 -23.53 7.72 -20.99
N LEU A 154 -23.37 6.86 -19.96
CA LEU A 154 -23.02 7.27 -18.60
C LEU A 154 -21.70 6.61 -18.20
N ASP A 155 -20.73 7.43 -17.79
CA ASP A 155 -19.54 6.91 -17.11
C ASP A 155 -19.90 6.47 -15.69
N VAL A 156 -19.91 5.15 -15.46
CA VAL A 156 -20.31 4.54 -14.18
C VAL A 156 -19.23 4.62 -13.10
N LEU A 157 -17.97 4.83 -13.46
CA LEU A 157 -16.86 4.81 -12.52
C LEU A 157 -16.97 5.89 -11.42
N PRO A 158 -17.21 7.18 -11.72
CA PRO A 158 -17.39 8.21 -10.70
C PRO A 158 -18.65 7.97 -9.85
N GLU A 159 -19.73 7.46 -10.46
CA GLU A 159 -20.98 7.12 -9.78
C GLU A 159 -20.77 6.00 -8.75
N PHE A 160 -20.03 4.95 -9.12
CA PHE A 160 -19.68 3.86 -8.21
C PHE A 160 -18.71 4.28 -7.11
N LYS A 161 -17.79 5.21 -7.41
CA LYS A 161 -16.91 5.80 -6.39
C LYS A 161 -17.73 6.57 -5.35
N SER A 162 -18.70 7.38 -5.79
CA SER A 162 -19.61 8.10 -4.89
C SER A 162 -20.49 7.14 -4.08
N PHE A 163 -21.13 6.17 -4.74
CA PHE A 163 -21.97 5.16 -4.11
C PHE A 163 -21.23 4.36 -3.03
N THR A 164 -20.02 3.88 -3.34
CA THR A 164 -19.20 3.14 -2.38
C THR A 164 -18.78 4.04 -1.21
N GLY A 165 -18.46 5.31 -1.50
CA GLY A 165 -18.20 6.32 -0.50
C GLY A 165 -19.39 6.51 0.44
N ASP A 166 -20.62 6.56 -0.09
CA ASP A 166 -21.83 6.74 0.71
C ASP A 166 -22.11 5.53 1.59
N VAL A 167 -21.95 4.31 1.05
CA VAL A 167 -22.08 3.07 1.85
C VAL A 167 -21.08 3.08 3.00
N ILE A 168 -19.80 3.38 2.75
CA ILE A 168 -18.78 3.43 3.80
C ILE A 168 -19.08 4.54 4.80
N SER A 169 -19.38 5.76 4.35
CA SER A 169 -19.67 6.89 5.24
C SER A 169 -20.86 6.64 6.16
N ARG A 170 -21.94 6.05 5.62
CA ARG A 170 -23.15 5.77 6.40
C ARG A 170 -22.93 4.61 7.37
N THR A 171 -22.22 3.56 6.94
CA THR A 171 -21.98 2.37 7.75
C THR A 171 -20.93 2.59 8.84
N ALA A 172 -19.84 3.29 8.52
CA ALA A 172 -18.71 3.50 9.42
C ALA A 172 -18.88 4.73 10.32
N PHE A 173 -19.51 5.79 9.82
CA PHE A 173 -19.53 7.10 10.47
C PHE A 173 -20.94 7.67 10.68
N GLY A 174 -21.99 7.01 10.16
CA GLY A 174 -23.36 7.54 10.22
C GLY A 174 -23.56 8.85 9.45
N SER A 175 -22.71 9.12 8.46
CA SER A 175 -22.63 10.38 7.69
C SER A 175 -22.77 10.10 6.19
N SER A 176 -22.83 11.13 5.35
CA SER A 176 -22.83 10.99 3.88
C SER A 176 -21.41 11.07 3.30
N PHE A 177 -21.21 10.55 2.08
CA PHE A 177 -19.97 10.78 1.34
C PHE A 177 -19.75 12.27 1.09
N GLU A 178 -20.82 13.02 0.87
CA GLU A 178 -20.77 14.45 0.57
C GLU A 178 -20.13 15.26 1.70
N GLU A 179 -20.52 14.98 2.94
CA GLU A 179 -19.95 15.61 4.14
C GLU A 179 -18.43 15.35 4.27
N GLY A 180 -17.97 14.16 3.85
CA GLY A 180 -16.57 13.74 3.94
C GLY A 180 -15.74 13.98 2.67
N ARG A 181 -16.37 14.41 1.56
CA ARG A 181 -15.77 14.43 0.22
C ARG A 181 -14.43 15.15 0.18
N ARG A 182 -14.37 16.33 0.81
CA ARG A 182 -13.15 17.16 0.86
C ARG A 182 -11.99 16.46 1.58
N ILE A 183 -12.27 15.69 2.63
CA ILE A 183 -11.26 14.94 3.38
C ILE A 183 -10.70 13.81 2.50
N PHE A 184 -11.57 13.07 1.81
CA PHE A 184 -11.14 12.01 0.89
C PHE A 184 -10.28 12.52 -0.26
N GLU A 185 -10.65 13.65 -0.87
CA GLU A 185 -9.84 14.31 -1.90
C GLU A 185 -8.46 14.70 -1.38
N LEU A 186 -8.40 15.36 -0.23
CA LEU A 186 -7.15 15.76 0.41
C LEU A 186 -6.29 14.55 0.78
N GLN A 187 -6.89 13.46 1.26
CA GLN A 187 -6.16 12.22 1.53
C GLN A 187 -5.59 11.61 0.24
N GLN A 188 -6.36 11.64 -0.86
CA GLN A 188 -5.89 11.14 -2.15
C GLN A 188 -4.69 11.97 -2.67
N GLU A 189 -4.76 13.30 -2.58
CA GLU A 189 -3.64 14.20 -2.90
C GLU A 189 -2.43 13.96 -1.99
N LEU A 190 -2.67 13.83 -0.68
CA LEU A 190 -1.62 13.59 0.31
C LEU A 190 -0.89 12.28 0.04
N VAL A 191 -1.59 11.20 -0.30
CA VAL A 191 -0.97 9.91 -0.64
C VAL A 191 -0.01 10.07 -1.83
N GLN A 192 -0.39 10.82 -2.86
CA GLN A 192 0.48 11.07 -4.01
C GLN A 192 1.74 11.84 -3.62
N LEU A 193 1.57 12.93 -2.85
CA LEU A 193 2.68 13.76 -2.39
C LEU A 193 3.61 13.01 -1.44
N VAL A 194 3.08 12.17 -0.54
CA VAL A 194 3.87 11.34 0.37
C VAL A 194 4.69 10.32 -0.40
N VAL A 195 4.09 9.65 -1.39
CA VAL A 195 4.82 8.71 -2.26
C VAL A 195 5.95 9.45 -2.99
N GLU A 196 5.68 10.60 -3.59
CA GLU A 196 6.69 11.39 -4.30
C GLU A 196 7.81 11.88 -3.38
N ALA A 197 7.48 12.47 -2.24
CA ALA A 197 8.45 12.93 -1.25
C ALA A 197 9.30 11.78 -0.69
N SER A 198 8.70 10.61 -0.44
CA SER A 198 9.40 9.43 0.05
C SER A 198 10.44 8.91 -0.96
N MET A 199 10.15 9.00 -2.26
CA MET A 199 11.05 8.54 -3.32
C MET A 199 12.09 9.60 -3.71
N ASN A 200 11.78 10.88 -3.50
CA ASN A 200 12.66 12.03 -3.78
C ASN A 200 13.42 12.54 -2.54
N SER A 201 13.42 11.78 -1.44
CA SER A 201 14.11 12.21 -0.22
C SER A 201 15.62 12.31 -0.48
N TYR A 202 16.16 13.53 -0.44
CA TYR A 202 17.59 13.81 -0.53
C TYR A 202 18.32 13.17 0.65
N ILE A 203 19.26 12.26 0.35
CA ILE A 203 20.19 11.73 1.34
C ILE A 203 21.50 12.54 1.20
N PRO A 204 21.89 13.34 2.22
CA PRO A 204 23.00 14.30 2.12
C PRO A 204 24.40 13.76 1.77
N PHE A 205 24.54 12.45 1.55
CA PHE A 205 25.80 11.76 1.30
C PHE A 205 25.76 10.89 0.03
N TYR A 206 24.77 11.09 -0.84
CA TYR A 206 24.59 10.30 -2.06
C TYR A 206 24.26 11.21 -3.26
N GLU A 207 25.32 11.67 -3.93
CA GLU A 207 25.35 12.10 -5.34
C GLU A 207 26.56 11.44 -6.02
#